data_AF-A0A2L0PU79-F1
#
_entry.id   AF-A0A2L0PU79-F1
#
_cell.length_a   1.000
_cell.length_b   1.000
_cell.length_c   1.000
_cell.angle_alpha   90.00
_cell.angle_beta   90.00
_cell.angle_gamma   90.00
#
_symmetry.space_group_name_H-M   'P 1'
#
loop_
_entity.id
_entity.type
_entity.pdbx_description
1 polymer ?
#
loop_
_entity_poly.entity_id
_entity_poly.type
_entity_poly.pdbx_seq_one_letter_code
_entity_poly.pdbx_strand_id
1 'polypeptide(L)'
;KYEKSFSDEGTALRLVDSIEKNAKHYIDVLSRAVDKVMPKETKEISFKDDVLDIIMSQREKRNESVLMAAENELDPSQPEGTFPAELTRRYTLVFKPITPAGSDSDRNTKALAVRNVRGEHLGHLITVRGITTRVSDVKPSVQVNAYTCDRCGWEIFQPVTSKQFTPMTECPSPECQQNNSKGQLFLSTRASKFLPFQEVKIQEMADQVPVGHIPRTLTVHCHGTLTRQINPGDVIDVAGIFLPTPYTGFKAIRAGLLTDTYLEAQHVNQHKKAYDDLLFDARTFRRIEQYKHSGHMYEYLSRSIAPEIYGHQDVKKALLLLLIGGVTKEMGDGMRIRGDINICLMGDPGVAKSQLLKYITKVAPRGVYTTGRGSSGVGLTAAIMRDPVTDEMVLEGGALVLADNGICCIDEFDKMDDGDRTAIHEVMEQQTISISKAGITTSLNARTSILAAANPLYGRYNPRISPVDNINLPAALLSRFDILFLMLDQPSRESD
;
A
#
# COMPACT_ATOMS: atom_id res chain seq x y z
N LYS A 1 -7.53 -13.79 28.15
CA LYS A 1 -6.91 -13.53 29.49
C LYS A 1 -6.96 -12.07 29.94
N TYR A 2 -7.37 -11.09 29.11
CA TYR A 2 -7.52 -9.68 29.51
C TYR A 2 -8.98 -9.23 29.73
N GLU A 3 -9.98 -10.11 29.54
CA GLU A 3 -11.40 -9.82 29.85
C GLU A 3 -11.75 -9.95 31.33
N LYS A 4 -10.81 -10.36 32.19
CA LYS A 4 -11.06 -10.48 33.62
C LYS A 4 -10.42 -9.30 34.35
N SER A 5 -11.20 -8.21 34.48
CA SER A 5 -11.42 -7.46 35.72
C SER A 5 -11.71 -5.98 35.48
N PHE A 6 -12.96 -5.66 35.15
CA PHE A 6 -13.67 -4.52 35.73
C PHE A 6 -15.11 -4.98 35.92
N SER A 7 -15.33 -5.69 37.02
CA SER A 7 -16.65 -6.09 37.48
C SER A 7 -17.03 -5.18 38.65
N ASP A 8 -17.51 -3.99 38.31
CA ASP A 8 -18.57 -3.35 39.09
C ASP A 8 -19.77 -3.30 38.14
N GLU A 9 -20.87 -3.94 38.54
CA GLU A 9 -22.15 -4.06 37.81
C GLU A 9 -22.22 -5.05 36.63
N GLY A 10 -22.11 -6.36 36.92
CA GLY A 10 -22.94 -7.44 36.33
C GLY A 10 -22.98 -7.66 34.81
N THR A 11 -22.31 -6.83 34.00
CA THR A 11 -22.28 -6.90 32.55
C THR A 11 -20.83 -7.08 32.14
N ALA A 12 -20.50 -8.26 31.60
CA ALA A 12 -19.22 -8.45 30.94
C ALA A 12 -19.19 -7.53 29.71
N LEU A 13 -18.57 -6.35 29.85
CA LEU A 13 -18.43 -5.38 28.77
C LEU A 13 -17.61 -6.04 27.65
N ARG A 14 -18.30 -6.52 26.60
CA ARG A 14 -17.70 -7.04 25.38
C ARG A 14 -17.12 -5.89 24.57
N LEU A 15 -16.06 -5.27 25.09
CA LEU A 15 -15.44 -4.09 24.50
C LEU A 15 -14.94 -4.36 23.08
N VAL A 16 -14.39 -5.55 22.82
CA VAL A 16 -13.91 -5.93 21.48
C VAL A 16 -15.06 -5.95 20.47
N ASP A 17 -16.14 -6.68 20.75
CA ASP A 17 -17.33 -6.73 19.87
C ASP A 17 -17.98 -5.35 19.69
N SER A 18 -17.96 -4.52 20.73
CA SER A 18 -18.51 -3.16 20.66
C SER A 18 -17.65 -2.23 19.81
N ILE A 19 -16.32 -2.30 19.97
CA ILE A 19 -15.35 -1.57 19.14
C ILE A 19 -15.41 -2.05 17.69
N GLU A 20 -15.54 -3.36 17.47
CA GLU A 20 -15.66 -3.92 16.14
C GLU A 20 -16.92 -3.46 15.42
N LYS A 21 -18.03 -3.19 16.12
CA LYS A 21 -19.29 -2.69 15.54
C LYS A 21 -19.31 -1.19 15.26
N ASN A 22 -18.70 -0.38 16.13
CA ASN A 22 -18.72 1.08 16.00
C ASN A 22 -17.39 1.70 16.43
N ALA A 23 -16.33 1.35 15.71
CA ALA A 23 -14.97 1.78 16.06
C ALA A 23 -14.83 3.31 16.11
N LYS A 24 -15.51 4.05 15.24
CA LYS A 24 -15.38 5.51 15.16
C LYS A 24 -15.82 6.20 16.46
N HIS A 25 -16.95 5.78 17.03
CA HIS A 25 -17.40 6.34 18.31
C HIS A 25 -16.42 6.03 19.45
N TYR A 26 -15.85 4.82 19.46
CA TYR A 26 -14.85 4.45 20.47
C TYR A 26 -13.55 5.24 20.34
N ILE A 27 -13.13 5.64 19.12
CA ILE A 27 -11.99 6.55 18.93
C ILE A 27 -12.27 7.91 19.60
N ASP A 28 -13.49 8.45 19.44
CA ASP A 28 -13.86 9.74 20.04
C ASP A 28 -13.93 9.66 21.57
N VAL A 29 -14.48 8.56 22.11
CA VAL A 29 -14.55 8.35 23.56
C VAL A 29 -13.16 8.15 24.15
N LEU A 30 -12.32 7.30 23.54
CA LEU A 30 -10.96 7.05 23.99
C LEU A 30 -10.10 8.30 23.91
N SER A 31 -10.22 9.09 22.83
CA SER A 31 -9.48 10.34 22.73
C SER A 31 -9.88 11.33 23.83
N ARG A 32 -11.18 11.47 24.14
CA ARG A 32 -11.62 12.30 25.29
C ARG A 32 -11.13 11.77 26.63
N ALA A 33 -11.05 10.46 26.80
CA ALA A 33 -10.53 9.84 28.02
C ALA A 33 -9.01 10.06 28.16
N VAL A 34 -8.26 9.90 27.07
CA VAL A 34 -6.82 10.17 27.01
C VAL A 34 -6.57 11.65 27.32
N ASP A 35 -7.34 12.57 26.75
CA ASP A 35 -7.22 14.01 27.03
C ASP A 35 -7.38 14.33 28.52
N LYS A 36 -8.24 13.61 29.26
CA LYS A 36 -8.44 13.81 30.71
C LYS A 36 -7.32 13.23 31.58
N VAL A 37 -6.68 12.15 31.11
CA VAL A 37 -5.67 11.40 31.86
C VAL A 37 -4.25 11.82 31.48
N MET A 38 -4.09 12.58 30.38
CA MET A 38 -2.80 13.00 29.88
C MET A 38 -2.04 13.80 30.95
N PRO A 39 -0.83 13.37 31.35
CA PRO A 39 -0.05 14.10 32.33
C PRO A 39 0.37 15.46 31.78
N LYS A 40 0.32 16.49 32.64
CA LYS A 40 0.79 17.84 32.29
C LYS A 40 2.28 17.81 31.94
N GLU A 41 2.69 18.75 31.08
CA GLU A 41 4.02 18.82 30.47
C GLU A 41 5.14 18.70 31.51
N THR A 42 6.00 17.69 31.35
CA THR A 42 7.18 17.48 32.22
C THR A 42 8.41 18.31 31.83
N LYS A 43 8.37 19.06 30.71
CA LYS A 43 9.46 19.90 30.23
C LYS A 43 8.95 21.31 29.97
N GLU A 44 9.64 22.31 30.48
CA GLU A 44 9.35 23.72 30.18
C GLU A 44 9.73 24.02 28.72
N ILE A 45 8.76 24.49 27.95
CA ILE A 45 8.93 24.81 26.53
C ILE A 45 9.78 26.08 26.40
N SER A 46 10.83 26.01 25.58
CA SER A 46 11.71 27.12 25.24
C SER A 46 11.29 27.78 23.93
N PHE A 47 11.71 29.04 23.70
CA PHE A 47 11.45 29.79 22.46
C PHE A 47 12.08 29.17 21.20
N LYS A 48 12.94 28.14 21.37
CA LYS A 48 13.58 27.37 20.29
C LYS A 48 12.80 26.12 19.88
N ASP A 49 11.77 25.74 20.63
CA ASP A 49 10.98 24.56 20.34
C ASP A 49 10.01 24.82 19.17
N ASP A 50 9.36 23.76 18.69
CA ASP A 50 8.48 23.80 17.52
C ASP A 50 7.43 24.92 17.63
N VAL A 51 7.22 25.65 16.54
CA VAL A 51 6.27 26.79 16.47
C VAL A 51 4.86 26.37 16.91
N LEU A 52 4.46 25.14 16.57
CA LEU A 52 3.18 24.58 16.96
C LEU A 52 3.09 24.37 18.48
N ASP A 53 4.17 23.97 19.16
CA ASP A 53 4.16 23.72 20.60
C ASP A 53 4.01 25.01 21.40
N ILE A 54 4.66 26.09 20.93
CA ILE A 54 4.48 27.42 21.50
C ILE A 54 3.03 27.90 21.33
N ILE A 55 2.44 27.73 20.14
CA ILE A 55 1.04 28.09 19.87
C ILE A 55 0.08 27.28 20.74
N MET A 56 0.36 26.00 20.96
CA MET A 56 -0.47 25.09 21.74
C MET A 56 -0.43 25.44 23.23
N SER A 57 0.75 25.71 23.79
CA SER A 57 0.91 26.17 25.16
C SER A 57 0.19 27.51 25.39
N GLN A 58 0.25 28.43 24.42
CA GLN A 58 -0.51 29.69 24.46
C GLN A 58 -2.02 29.46 24.44
N ARG A 59 -2.50 28.53 23.61
CA ARG A 59 -3.92 28.15 23.54
C ARG A 59 -4.40 27.49 24.81
N GLU A 60 -3.62 26.58 25.39
CA GLU A 60 -3.96 25.90 26.64
C GLU A 60 -4.03 26.87 27.81
N LYS A 61 -3.04 27.77 27.96
CA LYS A 61 -3.07 28.84 28.97
C LYS A 61 -4.27 29.77 28.81
N ARG A 62 -4.60 30.14 27.56
CA ARG A 62 -5.80 30.93 27.26
C ARG A 62 -7.07 30.17 27.63
N ASN A 63 -7.13 28.87 27.35
CA ASN A 63 -8.25 28.01 27.73
C ASN A 63 -8.42 27.92 29.26
N GLU A 64 -7.32 27.73 29.99
CA GLU A 64 -7.31 27.74 31.45
C GLU A 64 -7.78 29.08 32.01
N SER A 65 -7.35 30.21 31.41
CA SER A 65 -7.80 31.54 31.85
C SER A 65 -9.29 31.79 31.60
N VAL A 66 -9.83 31.31 30.47
CA VAL A 66 -11.27 31.42 30.14
C VAL A 66 -12.09 30.53 31.06
N LEU A 67 -11.62 29.31 31.36
CA LEU A 67 -12.25 28.42 32.33
C LEU A 67 -12.25 29.01 33.74
N MET A 68 -11.14 29.60 34.20
CA MET A 68 -11.08 30.29 35.50
C MET A 68 -12.00 31.52 35.55
N ALA A 69 -12.11 32.28 34.45
CA ALA A 69 -13.05 33.39 34.36
C ALA A 69 -14.51 32.90 34.42
N ALA A 70 -14.83 31.81 33.73
CA ALA A 70 -16.15 31.19 33.75
C ALA A 70 -16.51 30.54 35.09
N GLU A 71 -15.55 30.01 35.86
CA GLU A 71 -15.82 29.53 37.22
C GLU A 71 -16.17 30.68 38.19
N ASN A 72 -15.73 31.90 37.90
CA ASN A 72 -16.05 33.09 38.69
C ASN A 72 -17.42 33.71 38.32
N GLU A 73 -17.98 33.41 37.14
CA GLU A 73 -19.32 33.82 36.71
C GLU A 73 -20.29 32.64 36.82
N LEU A 74 -21.38 32.77 37.58
CA LEU A 74 -22.29 31.68 37.99
C LEU A 74 -23.13 30.99 36.87
N ASP A 75 -22.76 31.09 35.59
CA ASP A 75 -23.51 30.46 34.47
C ASP A 75 -22.87 29.15 33.96
N PRO A 76 -23.54 27.99 34.09
CA PRO A 76 -22.98 26.67 33.76
C PRO A 76 -23.21 26.21 32.30
N SER A 77 -23.47 27.13 31.37
CA SER A 77 -23.45 26.81 29.94
C SER A 77 -22.02 26.96 29.42
N GLN A 78 -21.49 25.94 28.75
CA GLN A 78 -20.13 25.85 28.19
C GLN A 78 -19.50 27.22 27.87
N PRO A 79 -18.32 27.56 28.41
CA PRO A 79 -17.72 28.86 28.15
C PRO A 79 -17.47 29.01 26.64
N GLU A 80 -18.26 29.90 26.03
CA GLU A 80 -18.16 30.29 24.63
C GLU A 80 -16.76 30.86 24.39
N GLY A 81 -15.92 30.11 23.68
CA GLY A 81 -14.50 30.46 23.47
C GLY A 81 -13.50 29.40 23.91
N THR A 82 -13.96 28.29 24.50
CA THR A 82 -13.09 27.14 24.78
C THR A 82 -12.59 26.54 23.45
N PHE A 83 -11.28 26.34 23.32
CA PHE A 83 -10.73 25.70 22.12
C PHE A 83 -11.28 24.26 22.00
N PRO A 84 -11.73 23.82 20.81
CA PRO A 84 -12.18 22.45 20.63
C PRO A 84 -11.01 21.48 20.87
N ALA A 85 -11.28 20.37 21.57
CA ALA A 85 -10.25 19.37 21.92
C ALA A 85 -9.53 18.82 20.68
N GLU A 86 -10.18 18.79 19.52
CA GLU A 86 -9.55 18.39 18.25
C GLU A 86 -8.38 19.30 17.86
N LEU A 87 -8.44 20.58 18.19
CA LEU A 87 -7.40 21.55 17.89
C LEU A 87 -6.22 21.43 18.86
N THR A 88 -6.46 20.98 20.09
CA THR A 88 -5.40 20.74 21.10
C THR A 88 -4.77 19.33 21.03
N ARG A 89 -5.32 18.41 20.22
CA ARG A 89 -4.75 17.07 20.05
C ARG A 89 -3.57 17.05 19.08
N ARG A 90 -2.36 16.77 19.57
CA ARG A 90 -1.16 16.50 18.73
C ARG A 90 -1.03 15.02 18.32
N TYR A 91 -1.73 14.12 19.00
CA TYR A 91 -1.67 12.68 18.73
C TYR A 91 -2.88 12.19 17.92
N THR A 92 -2.71 11.04 17.26
CA THR A 92 -3.79 10.29 16.62
C THR A 92 -3.86 8.91 17.25
N LEU A 93 -5.05 8.47 17.65
CA LEU A 93 -5.27 7.11 18.10
C LEU A 93 -5.59 6.22 16.89
N VAL A 94 -4.99 5.05 16.88
CA VAL A 94 -5.22 4.04 15.85
C VAL A 94 -5.51 2.70 16.51
N PHE A 95 -6.45 1.95 15.94
CA PHE A 95 -6.70 0.58 16.35
C PHE A 95 -5.85 -0.39 15.53
N LYS A 96 -5.03 -1.17 16.24
CA LYS A 96 -4.36 -2.33 15.66
C LYS A 96 -5.19 -3.58 15.93
N PRO A 97 -5.71 -4.26 14.89
CA PRO A 97 -6.40 -5.52 15.09
C PRO A 97 -5.44 -6.59 15.61
N ILE A 98 -5.97 -7.56 16.35
CA ILE A 98 -5.19 -8.69 16.84
C ILE A 98 -4.84 -9.56 15.64
N THR A 99 -3.57 -9.58 15.26
CA THR A 99 -3.07 -10.52 14.24
C THR A 99 -3.01 -11.91 14.87
N PRO A 100 -3.74 -12.93 14.37
CA PRO A 100 -3.65 -14.27 14.90
C PRO A 100 -2.27 -14.85 14.54
N ALA A 101 -1.35 -14.86 15.50
CA ALA A 101 -0.02 -15.46 15.36
C ALA A 101 -0.03 -17.00 15.48
N GLY A 102 -1.20 -17.63 15.35
CA GLY A 102 -1.36 -19.06 15.58
C GLY A 102 -2.57 -19.59 14.83
N SER A 103 -2.43 -20.81 14.34
CA SER A 103 -3.48 -21.69 13.82
C SER A 103 -4.48 -22.07 14.92
N ASP A 104 -5.17 -21.09 15.49
CA ASP A 104 -6.34 -21.32 16.33
C ASP A 104 -7.59 -20.95 15.55
N SER A 105 -8.61 -21.78 15.71
CA SER A 105 -9.88 -21.81 14.98
C SER A 105 -10.82 -20.61 15.22
N ASP A 106 -10.34 -19.53 15.85
CA ASP A 106 -11.11 -18.30 16.02
C ASP A 106 -11.12 -17.49 14.72
N ARG A 107 -12.14 -17.78 13.91
CA ARG A 107 -12.33 -17.34 12.52
C ARG A 107 -12.55 -15.83 12.32
N ASN A 108 -12.62 -15.01 13.37
CA ASN A 108 -13.13 -13.64 13.24
C ASN A 108 -12.11 -12.59 12.78
N THR A 109 -10.80 -12.83 12.87
CA THR A 109 -9.78 -11.85 12.45
C THR A 109 -8.95 -12.33 11.26
N LYS A 110 -9.58 -13.08 10.36
CA LYS A 110 -8.97 -13.43 9.07
C LYS A 110 -9.19 -12.29 8.09
N ALA A 111 -8.13 -11.87 7.40
CA ALA A 111 -8.22 -10.82 6.39
C ALA A 111 -9.27 -11.19 5.32
N LEU A 112 -10.26 -10.32 5.15
CA LEU A 112 -11.33 -10.46 4.19
C LEU A 112 -10.85 -10.05 2.79
N ALA A 113 -11.38 -10.72 1.77
CA ALA A 113 -11.28 -10.25 0.41
C ALA A 113 -12.20 -9.05 0.21
N VAL A 114 -11.81 -8.08 -0.64
CA VAL A 114 -12.63 -6.91 -0.97
C VAL A 114 -14.05 -7.33 -1.43
N ARG A 115 -14.17 -8.45 -2.14
CA ARG A 115 -15.46 -9.00 -2.62
C ARG A 115 -16.42 -9.36 -1.51
N ASN A 116 -15.88 -9.83 -0.39
CA ASN A 116 -16.67 -10.32 0.73
C ASN A 116 -17.17 -9.18 1.61
N VAL A 117 -16.75 -7.93 1.34
CA VAL A 117 -17.27 -6.75 2.03
C VAL A 117 -18.72 -6.50 1.60
N ARG A 118 -19.65 -6.76 2.52
CA ARG A 118 -21.10 -6.57 2.38
C ARG A 118 -21.60 -5.42 3.25
N GLY A 119 -22.87 -5.06 3.10
CA GLY A 119 -23.51 -4.01 3.91
C GLY A 119 -23.50 -4.29 5.42
N GLU A 120 -23.42 -5.55 5.84
CA GLU A 120 -23.28 -5.94 7.26
C GLU A 120 -22.01 -5.37 7.91
N HIS A 121 -20.98 -5.07 7.13
CA HIS A 121 -19.70 -4.56 7.61
C HIS A 121 -19.64 -3.02 7.67
N LEU A 122 -20.74 -2.32 7.39
CA LEU A 122 -20.79 -0.87 7.55
C LEU A 122 -20.59 -0.50 9.03
N GLY A 123 -19.72 0.47 9.28
CA GLY A 123 -19.32 0.90 10.63
C GLY A 123 -18.35 -0.05 11.34
N HIS A 124 -18.08 -1.23 10.78
CA HIS A 124 -17.25 -2.23 11.44
C HIS A 124 -15.75 -2.03 11.15
N LEU A 125 -14.92 -2.44 12.12
CA LEU A 125 -13.47 -2.53 11.94
C LEU A 125 -13.14 -3.84 11.21
N ILE A 126 -12.83 -3.75 9.92
CA ILE A 126 -12.50 -4.89 9.08
C ILE A 126 -11.04 -4.87 8.66
N THR A 127 -10.47 -6.06 8.44
CA THR A 127 -9.17 -6.21 7.80
C THR A 127 -9.38 -6.68 6.37
N VAL A 128 -8.91 -5.90 5.40
CA VAL A 128 -9.04 -6.21 3.98
C VAL A 128 -7.66 -6.44 3.39
N ARG A 129 -7.52 -7.57 2.68
CA ARG A 129 -6.31 -7.90 1.95
C ARG A 129 -6.46 -7.54 0.48
N GLY A 130 -5.47 -6.85 -0.08
CA GLY A 130 -5.44 -6.58 -1.51
C GLY A 130 -4.11 -6.02 -1.99
N ILE A 131 -4.07 -5.74 -3.29
CA ILE A 131 -2.90 -5.16 -3.95
C ILE A 131 -3.16 -3.68 -4.15
N THR A 132 -2.22 -2.84 -3.74
CA THR A 132 -2.28 -1.42 -4.03
C THR A 132 -2.10 -1.19 -5.52
N THR A 133 -3.06 -0.55 -6.17
CA THR A 133 -2.94 -0.19 -7.59
C THR A 133 -2.50 1.25 -7.76
N ARG A 134 -3.11 2.16 -7.02
CA ARG A 134 -2.84 3.60 -7.11
C ARG A 134 -2.71 4.21 -5.74
N VAL A 135 -1.75 5.11 -5.61
CA VAL A 135 -1.49 5.89 -4.41
C VAL A 135 -1.43 7.34 -4.84
N SER A 136 -2.25 8.20 -4.25
CA SER A 136 -2.15 9.64 -4.48
C SER A 136 -0.98 10.25 -3.72
N ASP A 137 -0.56 11.45 -4.09
CA ASP A 137 0.33 12.25 -3.26
C ASP A 137 -0.34 12.66 -1.94
N VAL A 138 0.48 13.02 -0.97
CA VAL A 138 0.03 13.47 0.35
C VAL A 138 -0.49 14.90 0.24
N LYS A 139 -1.74 15.09 0.65
CA LYS A 139 -2.45 16.37 0.64
C LYS A 139 -2.79 16.78 2.06
N PRO A 140 -2.73 18.07 2.42
CA PRO A 140 -3.20 18.53 3.72
C PRO A 140 -4.75 18.59 3.73
N SER A 141 -5.40 17.75 4.54
CA SER A 141 -6.84 17.87 4.85
C SER A 141 -7.05 18.73 6.08
N VAL A 142 -7.93 19.73 6.00
CA VAL A 142 -8.34 20.55 7.17
C VAL A 142 -9.17 19.70 8.13
N GLN A 143 -8.79 19.68 9.40
CA GLN A 143 -9.60 19.08 10.47
C GLN A 143 -10.41 20.17 11.20
N VAL A 144 -9.74 21.25 11.60
CA VAL A 144 -10.37 22.40 12.26
C VAL A 144 -9.99 23.65 11.51
N ASN A 145 -10.99 24.40 11.09
CA ASN A 145 -10.81 25.64 10.37
C ASN A 145 -10.99 26.84 11.30
N ALA A 146 -10.01 27.74 11.33
CA ALA A 146 -10.05 28.93 12.18
C ALA A 146 -10.33 30.19 11.35
N TYR A 147 -11.33 30.96 11.77
CA TYR A 147 -11.70 32.24 11.18
C TYR A 147 -11.42 33.37 12.14
N THR A 148 -10.88 34.47 11.65
CA THR A 148 -10.64 35.70 12.42
C THR A 148 -11.56 36.79 11.90
N CYS A 149 -12.34 37.42 12.80
CA CYS A 149 -13.16 38.57 12.45
C CYS A 149 -12.32 39.86 12.43
N ASP A 150 -12.47 40.67 11.38
CA ASP A 150 -11.73 41.93 11.23
C ASP A 150 -12.11 43.00 12.27
N ARG A 151 -13.35 42.98 12.79
CA ARG A 151 -13.85 44.00 13.71
C ARG A 151 -13.65 43.65 15.19
N CYS A 152 -14.07 42.45 15.59
CA CYS A 152 -13.97 42.02 16.99
C CYS A 152 -12.70 41.24 17.31
N GLY A 153 -11.90 40.84 16.30
CA GLY A 153 -10.70 40.02 16.52
C GLY A 153 -10.99 38.61 17.06
N TRP A 154 -12.26 38.21 17.15
CA TRP A 154 -12.66 36.91 17.68
C TRP A 154 -12.28 35.79 16.70
N GLU A 155 -11.62 34.76 17.23
CA GLU A 155 -11.30 33.52 16.52
C GLU A 155 -12.43 32.49 16.64
N ILE A 156 -13.01 32.09 15.51
CA ILE A 156 -14.07 31.08 15.42
C ILE A 156 -13.48 29.79 14.88
N PHE A 157 -13.76 28.68 15.53
CA PHE A 157 -13.29 27.36 15.12
C PHE A 157 -14.45 26.52 14.59
N GLN A 158 -14.38 26.14 13.32
CA GLN A 158 -15.34 25.26 12.66
C GLN A 158 -14.68 23.88 12.44
N PRO A 159 -15.15 22.81 13.10
CA PRO A 159 -14.69 21.46 12.79
C PRO A 159 -15.23 21.02 11.42
N VAL A 160 -14.36 20.46 10.58
CA VAL A 160 -14.68 20.00 9.23
C VAL A 160 -14.77 18.49 9.23
N THR A 161 -15.98 17.95 9.13
CA THR A 161 -16.22 16.49 9.10
C THR A 161 -16.41 15.95 7.68
N SER A 162 -16.79 16.79 6.72
CA SER A 162 -17.11 16.43 5.34
C SER A 162 -16.09 16.96 4.33
N LYS A 163 -15.95 16.27 3.19
CA LYS A 163 -15.07 16.70 2.08
C LYS A 163 -15.46 18.06 1.50
N GLN A 164 -16.75 18.41 1.55
CA GLN A 164 -17.27 19.71 1.14
C GLN A 164 -17.84 20.39 2.38
N PHE A 165 -17.45 21.63 2.61
CA PHE A 165 -18.01 22.47 3.66
C PHE A 165 -18.15 23.89 3.13
N THR A 166 -19.14 24.62 3.65
CA THR A 166 -19.33 26.03 3.36
C THR A 166 -18.63 26.85 4.43
N PRO A 167 -17.74 27.79 4.05
CA PRO A 167 -17.11 28.67 5.03
C PRO A 167 -18.16 29.56 5.69
N MET A 168 -18.01 29.80 6.99
CA MET A 168 -18.84 30.79 7.67
C MET A 168 -18.44 32.20 7.24
N THR A 169 -19.42 32.99 6.80
CA THR A 169 -19.23 34.38 6.35
C THR A 169 -19.60 35.39 7.42
N GLU A 170 -20.53 35.03 8.31
CA GLU A 170 -21.01 35.91 9.38
C GLU A 170 -20.42 35.49 10.74
N CYS A 171 -19.98 36.48 11.51
CA CYS A 171 -19.42 36.28 12.84
C CYS A 171 -20.55 36.05 13.86
N PRO A 172 -20.60 34.90 14.58
CA PRO A 172 -21.58 34.64 15.63
C PRO A 172 -21.21 35.30 16.98
N SER A 173 -20.18 36.16 17.03
CA SER A 173 -19.75 36.74 18.30
C SER A 173 -20.82 37.66 18.91
N PRO A 174 -21.03 37.61 20.24
CA PRO A 174 -21.97 38.50 20.94
C PRO A 174 -21.64 39.98 20.72
N GLU A 175 -20.36 40.35 20.62
CA GLU A 175 -19.96 41.73 20.32
C GLU A 175 -20.43 42.22 18.94
N CYS A 176 -20.30 41.38 17.90
CA CYS A 176 -20.76 41.75 16.56
C CYS A 176 -22.28 41.69 16.43
N GLN A 177 -22.92 40.75 17.14
CA GLN A 177 -24.37 40.59 17.16
C GLN A 177 -25.05 41.74 17.91
N GLN A 178 -24.46 42.18 19.04
CA GLN A 178 -24.97 43.30 19.84
C GLN A 178 -24.77 44.66 19.14
N ASN A 179 -23.65 44.84 18.44
CA ASN A 179 -23.37 46.07 17.70
C ASN A 179 -24.00 46.11 16.29
N ASN A 180 -24.75 45.08 15.87
CA ASN A 180 -25.31 44.93 14.51
C ASN A 180 -24.28 45.16 13.38
N SER A 181 -22.99 44.98 13.70
CA SER A 181 -21.89 45.23 12.79
C SER A 181 -21.38 43.89 12.27
N LYS A 182 -21.74 43.55 11.03
CA LYS A 182 -21.28 42.31 10.39
C LYS A 182 -19.83 42.48 9.94
N GLY A 183 -18.89 42.05 10.80
CA GLY A 183 -17.48 41.91 10.40
C GLY A 183 -17.32 40.75 9.42
N GLN A 184 -16.44 40.91 8.44
CA GLN A 184 -16.09 39.84 7.53
C GLN A 184 -15.12 38.86 8.21
N LEU A 185 -15.38 37.57 8.04
CA LEU A 185 -14.50 36.51 8.54
C LEU A 185 -13.43 36.17 7.50
N PHE A 186 -12.17 36.22 7.93
CA PHE A 186 -11.03 35.78 7.13
C PHE A 186 -10.52 34.45 7.64
N LEU A 187 -10.13 33.58 6.72
CA LEU A 187 -9.56 32.29 7.08
C LEU A 187 -8.09 32.41 7.44
N SER A 188 -7.73 31.93 8.63
CA SER A 188 -6.37 31.96 9.13
C SER A 188 -5.73 30.58 9.08
N THR A 189 -4.95 30.31 8.02
CA THR A 189 -4.26 29.02 7.84
C THR A 189 -3.32 28.64 8.99
N ARG A 190 -2.65 29.63 9.59
CA ARG A 190 -1.77 29.42 10.76
C ARG A 190 -2.54 29.00 12.02
N ALA A 191 -3.79 29.42 12.14
CA ALA A 191 -4.64 29.07 13.27
C ALA A 191 -5.40 27.75 13.05
N SER A 192 -5.65 27.38 11.79
CA SER A 192 -6.26 26.10 11.40
C SER A 192 -5.34 24.90 11.64
N LYS A 193 -5.95 23.72 11.77
CA LYS A 193 -5.24 22.44 11.89
C LYS A 193 -5.41 21.62 10.62
N PHE A 194 -4.28 21.17 10.07
CA PHE A 194 -4.23 20.29 8.92
C PHE A 194 -3.68 18.92 9.33
N LEU A 195 -4.22 17.87 8.72
CA LEU A 195 -3.72 16.50 8.79
C LEU A 195 -3.27 16.06 7.41
N PRO A 196 -2.17 15.30 7.29
CA PRO A 196 -1.82 14.67 6.02
C PRO A 196 -2.88 13.63 5.68
N PHE A 197 -3.34 13.69 4.43
CA PHE A 197 -4.35 12.84 3.84
C PHE A 197 -3.79 12.22 2.57
N GLN A 198 -4.06 10.93 2.37
CA GLN A 198 -3.66 10.20 1.18
C GLN A 198 -4.78 9.25 0.76
N GLU A 199 -5.11 9.26 -0.53
CA GLU A 199 -6.08 8.33 -1.11
C GLU A 199 -5.33 7.17 -1.77
N VAL A 200 -5.71 5.95 -1.41
CA VAL A 200 -5.11 4.71 -1.91
C VAL A 200 -6.21 3.84 -2.51
N LYS A 201 -6.00 3.32 -3.71
CA LYS A 201 -6.90 2.35 -4.34
C LYS A 201 -6.30 0.96 -4.24
N ILE A 202 -7.07 0.06 -3.64
CA ILE A 202 -6.70 -1.35 -3.47
C ILE A 202 -7.57 -2.19 -4.41
N GLN A 203 -6.98 -3.22 -5.01
CA GLN A 203 -7.64 -4.20 -5.85
C GLN A 203 -7.63 -5.58 -5.19
N GLU A 204 -8.65 -6.38 -5.49
CA GLU A 204 -8.67 -7.81 -5.13
C GLU A 204 -7.43 -8.54 -5.65
N MET A 205 -6.91 -9.46 -4.86
CA MET A 205 -5.88 -10.38 -5.32
C MET A 205 -6.46 -11.33 -6.38
N ALA A 206 -5.71 -11.58 -7.46
CA ALA A 206 -6.16 -12.42 -8.57
C ALA A 206 -6.58 -13.84 -8.13
N ASP A 207 -5.92 -14.41 -7.12
CA ASP A 207 -6.23 -15.74 -6.58
C ASP A 207 -7.62 -15.83 -5.92
N GLN A 208 -8.17 -14.70 -5.47
CA GLN A 208 -9.48 -14.64 -4.82
C GLN A 208 -10.62 -14.36 -5.81
N VAL A 209 -10.29 -14.10 -7.09
CA VAL A 209 -11.27 -13.74 -8.11
C VAL A 209 -11.82 -15.03 -8.74
N PRO A 210 -13.13 -15.31 -8.64
CA PRO A 210 -13.73 -16.44 -9.33
C PRO A 210 -13.64 -16.26 -10.84
N VAL A 211 -13.48 -17.38 -11.55
CA VAL A 211 -13.34 -17.43 -13.00
C VAL A 211 -14.50 -16.70 -13.67
N GLY A 212 -14.19 -15.75 -14.54
CA GLY A 212 -15.18 -14.99 -15.33
C GLY A 212 -15.64 -13.66 -14.74
N HIS A 213 -15.21 -13.29 -13.53
CA HIS A 213 -15.53 -11.98 -12.94
C HIS A 213 -14.34 -11.02 -13.01
N ILE A 214 -14.63 -9.73 -13.20
CA ILE A 214 -13.62 -8.68 -13.07
C ILE A 214 -13.26 -8.44 -11.59
N PRO A 215 -11.98 -8.16 -11.26
CA PRO A 215 -11.58 -7.79 -9.90
C PRO A 215 -12.21 -6.44 -9.49
N ARG A 216 -12.69 -6.33 -8.25
CA ARG A 216 -13.22 -5.07 -7.72
C ARG A 216 -12.11 -4.23 -7.08
N THR A 217 -12.33 -2.92 -7.05
CA THR A 217 -11.46 -1.95 -6.38
C THR A 217 -12.17 -1.31 -5.20
N LEU A 218 -11.40 -0.95 -4.17
CA LEU A 218 -11.86 -0.26 -2.98
C LEU A 218 -10.97 0.96 -2.73
N THR A 219 -11.58 2.07 -2.35
CA THR A 219 -10.87 3.30 -1.96
C THR A 219 -10.58 3.26 -0.46
N VAL A 220 -9.35 3.59 -0.11
CA VAL A 220 -8.85 3.65 1.25
C VAL A 220 -8.33 5.05 1.51
N HIS A 221 -8.81 5.66 2.59
CA HIS A 221 -8.32 6.95 3.07
C HIS A 221 -7.31 6.70 4.20
N CYS A 222 -6.08 7.16 4.00
CA CYS A 222 -5.02 7.11 5.01
C CYS A 222 -4.84 8.52 5.59
N HIS A 223 -4.88 8.62 6.92
CA HIS A 223 -4.68 9.88 7.64
C HIS A 223 -3.42 9.80 8.52
N GLY A 224 -2.82 10.96 8.79
CA GLY A 224 -1.76 11.08 9.79
C GLY A 224 -0.46 10.36 9.38
N THR A 225 0.13 9.63 10.31
CA THR A 225 1.44 8.96 10.14
C THR A 225 1.40 7.75 9.20
N LEU A 226 0.21 7.26 8.84
CA LEU A 226 0.04 6.15 7.90
C LEU A 226 0.27 6.59 6.44
N THR A 227 0.37 7.89 6.19
CA THR A 227 0.68 8.43 4.87
C THR A 227 2.11 8.08 4.45
N ARG A 228 2.33 7.87 3.14
CA ARG A 228 3.59 7.43 2.51
C ARG A 228 4.11 6.05 2.93
N GLN A 229 3.36 5.28 3.70
CA GLN A 229 3.78 3.92 4.03
C GLN A 229 3.57 2.98 2.83
N ILE A 230 2.48 3.17 2.08
CA ILE A 230 2.05 2.25 1.02
C ILE A 230 2.65 2.66 -0.33
N ASN A 231 3.25 1.70 -1.04
CA ASN A 231 3.64 1.87 -2.44
C ASN A 231 2.69 1.13 -3.39
N PRO A 232 2.57 1.57 -4.66
CA PRO A 232 1.86 0.81 -5.68
C PRO A 232 2.52 -0.56 -5.92
N GLY A 233 1.72 -1.60 -6.10
CA GLY A 233 2.15 -2.98 -6.31
C GLY A 233 2.33 -3.81 -5.04
N ASP A 234 2.35 -3.17 -3.87
CA ASP A 234 2.50 -3.88 -2.61
C ASP A 234 1.22 -4.62 -2.23
N VAL A 235 1.40 -5.85 -1.72
CA VAL A 235 0.32 -6.62 -1.12
C VAL A 235 0.20 -6.19 0.33
N ILE A 236 -0.93 -5.58 0.67
CA ILE A 236 -1.18 -5.00 1.98
C ILE A 236 -2.45 -5.58 2.61
N ASP A 237 -2.39 -5.75 3.92
CA ASP A 237 -3.53 -5.98 4.78
C ASP A 237 -3.84 -4.66 5.48
N VAL A 238 -4.93 -4.01 5.07
CA VAL A 238 -5.40 -2.76 5.67
C VAL A 238 -6.49 -3.06 6.67
N ALA A 239 -6.26 -2.72 7.92
CA ALA A 239 -7.27 -2.64 8.95
C ALA A 239 -7.90 -1.25 8.93
N GLY A 240 -9.21 -1.19 8.80
CA GLY A 240 -9.91 0.09 8.74
C GLY A 240 -11.39 -0.03 9.00
N ILE A 241 -12.01 1.13 9.16
CA ILE A 241 -13.44 1.25 9.42
C ILE A 241 -14.14 1.47 8.08
N PHE A 242 -15.11 0.63 7.75
CA PHE A 242 -15.82 0.75 6.48
C PHE A 242 -16.97 1.75 6.62
N LEU A 243 -16.90 2.87 5.89
CA LEU A 243 -17.84 3.98 6.03
C LEU A 243 -18.41 4.40 4.66
N PRO A 244 -19.70 4.77 4.60
CA PRO A 244 -20.28 5.40 3.43
C PRO A 244 -20.00 6.90 3.43
N THR A 245 -19.70 7.47 2.26
CA THR A 245 -19.77 8.90 1.98
C THR A 245 -21.03 9.22 1.19
N PRO A 246 -21.93 10.09 1.69
CA PRO A 246 -23.04 10.58 0.89
C PRO A 246 -22.53 11.49 -0.23
N TYR A 247 -23.16 11.43 -1.40
CA TYR A 247 -22.95 12.43 -2.44
C TYR A 247 -23.68 13.72 -2.08
N THR A 248 -23.01 14.86 -2.26
CA THR A 248 -23.58 16.19 -2.09
C THR A 248 -23.79 16.87 -3.46
N GLY A 249 -24.72 17.83 -3.52
CA GLY A 249 -24.97 18.65 -4.71
C GLY A 249 -25.70 17.93 -5.86
N PHE A 250 -25.45 18.35 -7.10
CA PHE A 250 -26.11 17.81 -8.30
C PHE A 250 -25.90 16.30 -8.52
N LYS A 251 -24.80 15.74 -7.99
CA LYS A 251 -24.57 14.28 -8.00
C LYS A 251 -25.55 13.52 -7.10
N ALA A 252 -26.04 14.13 -6.02
CA ALA A 252 -27.03 13.51 -5.13
C ALA A 252 -28.37 13.25 -5.84
N ILE A 253 -28.79 14.17 -6.72
CA ILE A 253 -30.05 14.06 -7.46
C ILE A 253 -30.02 12.88 -8.46
N ARG A 254 -28.86 12.63 -9.10
CA ARG A 254 -28.68 11.47 -10.00
C ARG A 254 -28.42 10.16 -9.27
N ALA A 255 -27.70 10.22 -8.16
CA ALA A 255 -27.30 9.03 -7.41
C ALA A 255 -28.42 8.50 -6.50
N GLY A 256 -29.45 9.31 -6.18
CA GLY A 256 -30.51 8.89 -5.27
C GLY A 256 -29.94 8.48 -3.89
N LEU A 257 -30.18 7.25 -3.46
CA LEU A 257 -29.66 6.68 -2.21
C LEU A 257 -28.33 5.93 -2.37
N LEU A 258 -27.73 5.90 -3.58
CA LEU A 258 -26.42 5.29 -3.79
C LEU A 258 -25.37 6.10 -3.02
N THR A 259 -24.63 5.42 -2.13
CA THR A 259 -23.52 5.98 -1.39
C THR A 259 -22.23 5.35 -1.88
N ASP A 260 -21.21 6.18 -2.11
CA ASP A 260 -19.86 5.66 -2.27
C ASP A 260 -19.36 5.16 -0.93
N THR A 261 -18.58 4.10 -0.96
CA THR A 261 -17.98 3.54 0.25
C THR A 261 -16.48 3.71 0.20
N TYR A 262 -15.88 3.92 1.37
CA TYR A 262 -14.44 3.98 1.53
C TYR A 262 -14.06 3.30 2.85
N LEU A 263 -12.80 2.87 2.92
CA LEU A 263 -12.22 2.33 4.13
C LEU A 263 -11.34 3.40 4.78
N GLU A 264 -11.63 3.77 6.02
CA GLU A 264 -10.77 4.65 6.82
C GLU A 264 -9.68 3.81 7.48
N ALA A 265 -8.43 3.94 7.01
CA ALA A 265 -7.33 3.12 7.48
C ALA A 265 -6.93 3.47 8.92
N GLN A 266 -6.89 2.45 9.77
CA GLN A 266 -6.40 2.51 11.15
C GLN A 266 -5.01 1.89 11.26
N HIS A 267 -4.77 0.78 10.57
CA HIS A 267 -3.47 0.12 10.59
C HIS A 267 -3.18 -0.55 9.24
N VAL A 268 -1.95 -0.44 8.77
CA VAL A 268 -1.51 -1.03 7.50
C VAL A 268 -0.41 -2.03 7.80
N ASN A 269 -0.63 -3.30 7.44
CA ASN A 269 0.37 -4.35 7.48
C ASN A 269 0.80 -4.71 6.06
N GLN A 270 2.07 -4.50 5.74
CA GLN A 270 2.64 -4.89 4.45
C GLN A 270 3.20 -6.30 4.56
N HIS A 271 2.76 -7.22 3.70
CA HIS A 271 3.29 -8.59 3.68
C HIS A 271 4.63 -8.67 2.96
N LYS A 272 4.87 -7.75 2.02
CA LYS A 272 6.10 -7.66 1.24
C LYS A 272 6.99 -6.53 1.77
N LYS A 273 7.24 -6.51 3.07
CA LYS A 273 8.29 -5.63 3.59
C LYS A 273 9.60 -5.95 2.87
N ALA A 274 10.41 -4.93 2.61
CA ALA A 274 11.78 -5.13 2.16
C ALA A 274 12.43 -6.23 3.01
N TYR A 275 13.21 -7.12 2.37
CA TYR A 275 13.78 -8.33 2.97
C TYR A 275 14.43 -8.13 4.36
N ASP A 276 14.84 -6.90 4.67
CA ASP A 276 15.44 -6.49 5.94
C ASP A 276 14.51 -6.55 7.17
N ASP A 277 13.19 -6.56 6.96
CA ASP A 277 12.20 -6.37 8.03
C ASP A 277 11.42 -7.67 8.39
N LEU A 278 11.77 -8.80 7.77
CA LEU A 278 11.26 -10.11 8.15
C LEU A 278 11.86 -10.51 9.50
N LEU A 279 11.21 -10.08 10.58
CA LEU A 279 11.46 -10.60 11.92
C LEU A 279 11.20 -12.11 11.90
N PHE A 280 12.26 -12.91 11.83
CA PHE A 280 12.17 -14.36 11.85
C PHE A 280 11.50 -14.81 13.14
N ASP A 281 10.32 -15.41 13.02
CA ASP A 281 9.67 -16.06 14.15
C ASP A 281 10.57 -17.20 14.68
N ALA A 282 10.65 -17.34 16.00
CA ALA A 282 11.46 -18.35 16.67
C ALA A 282 11.08 -19.78 16.22
N ARG A 283 9.83 -19.99 15.78
CA ARG A 283 9.37 -21.27 15.22
C ARG A 283 9.96 -21.55 13.83
N THR A 284 10.01 -20.54 12.97
CA THR A 284 10.60 -20.65 11.64
C THR A 284 12.10 -20.93 11.76
N PHE A 285 12.79 -20.26 12.69
CA PHE A 285 14.20 -20.50 12.97
C PHE A 285 14.47 -21.96 13.37
N ARG A 286 13.67 -22.53 14.29
CA ARG A 286 13.81 -23.95 14.69
C ARG A 286 13.62 -24.91 13.52
N ARG A 287 12.69 -24.64 12.60
CA ARG A 287 12.49 -25.47 11.39
C ARG A 287 13.69 -25.37 10.46
N ILE A 288 14.22 -24.17 10.23
CA ILE A 288 15.43 -23.97 9.42
C ILE A 288 16.61 -24.75 10.02
N GLU A 289 16.76 -24.74 11.35
CA GLU A 289 17.81 -25.48 12.05
C GLU A 289 17.66 -27.00 11.90
N GLN A 290 16.44 -27.53 11.95
CA GLN A 290 16.18 -28.95 11.67
C GLN A 290 16.61 -29.34 10.24
N TYR A 291 16.31 -28.51 9.25
CA TYR A 291 16.71 -28.75 7.86
C TYR A 291 18.21 -28.59 7.63
N LYS A 292 18.92 -27.80 8.45
CA LYS A 292 20.38 -27.67 8.36
C LYS A 292 21.10 -29.00 8.62
N HIS A 293 20.55 -29.85 9.48
CA HIS A 293 21.17 -31.13 9.83
C HIS A 293 21.03 -32.22 8.76
N SER A 294 20.14 -32.08 7.77
CA SER A 294 19.89 -33.12 6.77
C SER A 294 20.92 -33.19 5.64
N GLY A 295 21.84 -32.22 5.54
CA GLY A 295 23.02 -32.24 4.64
C GLY A 295 22.73 -32.09 3.14
N HIS A 296 21.58 -32.55 2.64
CA HIS A 296 21.21 -32.55 1.22
C HIS A 296 20.18 -31.46 0.85
N MET A 297 20.30 -30.26 1.44
CA MET A 297 19.30 -29.21 1.27
C MET A 297 19.20 -28.67 -0.16
N TYR A 298 20.32 -28.55 -0.87
CA TYR A 298 20.33 -28.04 -2.26
C TYR A 298 19.52 -28.94 -3.21
N GLU A 299 19.77 -30.26 -3.14
CA GLU A 299 19.06 -31.21 -3.97
C GLU A 299 17.59 -31.35 -3.56
N TYR A 300 17.32 -31.37 -2.24
CA TYR A 300 15.96 -31.40 -1.71
C TYR A 300 15.12 -30.20 -2.15
N LEU A 301 15.67 -28.98 -2.07
CA LEU A 301 15.01 -27.77 -2.54
C LEU A 301 14.82 -27.78 -4.06
N SER A 302 15.82 -28.22 -4.82
CA SER A 302 15.71 -28.30 -6.28
C SER A 302 14.61 -29.27 -6.73
N ARG A 303 14.44 -30.42 -6.04
CA ARG A 303 13.36 -31.38 -6.31
C ARG A 303 12.00 -30.86 -5.84
N SER A 304 11.98 -30.01 -4.82
CA SER A 304 10.77 -29.39 -4.29
C SER A 304 10.21 -28.29 -5.21
N ILE A 305 11.02 -27.72 -6.10
CA ILE A 305 10.55 -26.78 -7.12
C ILE A 305 9.79 -27.55 -8.22
N ALA A 306 8.54 -27.16 -8.43
CA ALA A 306 7.63 -27.73 -9.43
C ALA A 306 7.62 -29.27 -9.41
N PRO A 307 7.13 -29.91 -8.33
CA PRO A 307 7.13 -31.37 -8.22
C PRO A 307 6.21 -32.06 -9.24
N GLU A 308 5.27 -31.31 -9.83
CA GLU A 308 4.36 -31.76 -10.88
C GLU A 308 5.10 -32.15 -12.18
N ILE A 309 6.29 -31.60 -12.42
CA ILE A 309 7.07 -31.84 -13.64
C ILE A 309 8.21 -32.80 -13.29
N TYR A 310 8.23 -33.96 -13.94
CA TYR A 310 9.34 -34.91 -13.84
C TYR A 310 10.53 -34.47 -14.69
N GLY A 311 11.75 -34.78 -14.25
CA GLY A 311 12.98 -34.45 -14.98
C GLY A 311 13.49 -33.02 -14.80
N HIS A 312 14.33 -32.58 -15.75
CA HIS A 312 14.96 -31.25 -15.82
C HIS A 312 15.56 -30.73 -14.51
N GLN A 313 16.30 -31.59 -13.78
CA GLN A 313 16.86 -31.22 -12.48
C GLN A 313 17.81 -30.02 -12.56
N ASP A 314 18.57 -29.88 -13.66
CA ASP A 314 19.52 -28.78 -13.83
C ASP A 314 18.81 -27.45 -14.06
N VAL A 315 17.70 -27.45 -14.80
CA VAL A 315 16.85 -26.27 -14.96
C VAL A 315 16.28 -25.87 -13.60
N LYS A 316 15.74 -26.82 -12.83
CA LYS A 316 15.19 -26.54 -11.47
C LYS A 316 16.25 -26.00 -10.51
N LYS A 317 17.49 -26.50 -10.58
CA LYS A 317 18.63 -25.98 -9.81
C LYS A 317 18.95 -24.53 -10.16
N ALA A 318 18.94 -24.17 -11.45
CA ALA A 318 19.16 -22.79 -11.85
C ALA A 318 18.00 -21.86 -11.43
N LEU A 319 16.76 -22.35 -11.52
CA LEU A 319 15.59 -21.63 -11.02
C LEU A 319 15.62 -21.42 -9.49
N LEU A 320 16.20 -22.36 -8.74
CA LEU A 320 16.46 -22.17 -7.31
C LEU A 320 17.44 -21.03 -7.06
N LEU A 321 18.53 -20.96 -7.84
CA LEU A 321 19.52 -19.88 -7.73
C LEU A 321 18.91 -18.52 -8.09
N LEU A 322 18.01 -18.49 -9.09
CA LEU A 322 17.23 -17.31 -9.43
C LEU A 322 16.34 -16.82 -8.28
N LEU A 323 15.67 -17.73 -7.57
CA LEU A 323 14.82 -17.40 -6.43
C LEU A 323 15.59 -16.86 -5.22
N ILE A 324 16.81 -17.33 -5.02
CA ILE A 324 17.70 -16.86 -3.95
C ILE A 324 18.33 -15.52 -4.35
N GLY A 325 18.63 -15.34 -5.63
CA GLY A 325 19.32 -14.17 -6.17
C GLY A 325 20.79 -14.11 -5.76
N GLY A 326 21.48 -13.08 -6.27
CA GLY A 326 22.85 -12.76 -5.88
C GLY A 326 22.93 -11.46 -5.08
N VAL A 327 24.04 -11.27 -4.36
CA VAL A 327 24.32 -10.04 -3.62
C VAL A 327 24.87 -9.00 -4.60
N THR A 328 24.25 -7.83 -4.66
CA THR A 328 24.80 -6.67 -5.38
C THR A 328 26.08 -6.21 -4.71
N LYS A 329 27.12 -5.97 -5.50
CA LYS A 329 28.41 -5.47 -4.99
C LYS A 329 28.59 -4.02 -5.39
N GLU A 330 28.77 -3.17 -4.39
CA GLU A 330 29.19 -1.79 -4.59
C GLU A 330 30.70 -1.73 -4.43
N MET A 331 31.41 -1.43 -5.52
CA MET A 331 32.83 -1.13 -5.42
C MET A 331 32.99 0.27 -4.83
N GLY A 332 34.06 0.51 -4.08
CA GLY A 332 34.34 1.81 -3.46
C GLY A 332 34.50 2.98 -4.44
N ASP A 333 34.55 2.70 -5.75
CA ASP A 333 34.59 3.68 -6.86
C ASP A 333 33.18 4.09 -7.36
N GLY A 334 32.11 3.73 -6.64
CA GLY A 334 30.72 4.08 -6.99
C GLY A 334 30.11 3.25 -8.13
N MET A 335 30.89 2.34 -8.74
CA MET A 335 30.36 1.35 -9.68
C MET A 335 29.60 0.25 -8.93
N ARG A 336 28.36 0.00 -9.35
CA ARG A 336 27.48 -1.05 -8.80
C ARG A 336 27.43 -2.23 -9.78
N ILE A 337 27.81 -3.41 -9.32
CA ILE A 337 27.69 -4.64 -10.10
C ILE A 337 26.37 -5.32 -9.74
N ARG A 338 25.57 -5.60 -10.77
CA ARG A 338 24.30 -6.32 -10.63
C ARG A 338 24.52 -7.71 -10.02
N GLY A 339 23.67 -8.08 -9.07
CA GLY A 339 23.62 -9.42 -8.48
C GLY A 339 22.48 -10.28 -9.03
N ASP A 340 21.57 -9.68 -9.79
CA ASP A 340 20.38 -10.32 -10.37
C ASP A 340 20.78 -11.25 -11.53
N ILE A 341 20.20 -12.45 -11.53
CA ILE A 341 20.47 -13.49 -12.53
C ILE A 341 19.38 -13.45 -13.58
N ASN A 342 19.76 -13.40 -14.86
CA ASN A 342 18.82 -13.47 -15.96
C ASN A 342 18.89 -14.83 -16.65
N ILE A 343 17.76 -15.54 -16.71
CA ILE A 343 17.68 -16.89 -17.28
C ILE A 343 16.68 -16.89 -18.45
N CYS A 344 17.05 -17.52 -19.56
CA CYS A 344 16.14 -17.75 -20.67
C CYS A 344 16.00 -19.25 -20.97
N LEU A 345 14.75 -19.72 -21.00
CA LEU A 345 14.35 -21.09 -21.30
C LEU A 345 13.89 -21.19 -22.76
N MET A 346 14.63 -21.94 -23.57
CA MET A 346 14.36 -22.16 -24.99
C MET A 346 13.99 -23.61 -25.22
N GLY A 347 13.16 -23.89 -26.21
CA GLY A 347 12.77 -25.27 -26.51
C GLY A 347 11.44 -25.41 -27.24
N ASP A 348 11.04 -26.65 -27.48
CA ASP A 348 9.83 -26.94 -28.25
C ASP A 348 8.55 -26.74 -27.40
N PRO A 349 7.38 -26.50 -28.02
CA PRO A 349 6.11 -26.46 -27.32
C PRO A 349 5.78 -27.88 -26.83
N GLY A 350 5.74 -28.07 -25.51
CA GLY A 350 5.51 -29.38 -24.89
C GLY A 350 6.33 -29.60 -23.62
N VAL A 351 7.47 -28.94 -23.48
CA VAL A 351 8.40 -29.12 -22.33
C VAL A 351 7.96 -28.37 -21.05
N ALA A 352 6.67 -28.06 -20.92
CA ALA A 352 6.05 -27.43 -19.74
C ALA A 352 6.70 -26.11 -19.24
N LYS A 353 7.38 -25.34 -20.11
CA LYS A 353 8.08 -24.08 -19.70
C LYS A 353 7.16 -23.06 -19.04
N SER A 354 5.98 -22.82 -19.62
CA SER A 354 5.00 -21.87 -19.08
C SER A 354 4.51 -22.30 -17.70
N GLN A 355 4.47 -23.62 -17.41
CA GLN A 355 4.12 -24.13 -16.08
C GLN A 355 5.24 -23.85 -15.06
N LEU A 356 6.52 -23.98 -15.46
CA LEU A 356 7.66 -23.59 -14.62
C LEU A 356 7.63 -22.10 -14.28
N LEU A 357 7.43 -21.23 -15.27
CA LEU A 357 7.28 -19.78 -15.09
C LEU A 357 6.15 -19.43 -14.12
N LYS A 358 4.96 -20.03 -14.32
CA LYS A 358 3.79 -19.82 -13.44
C LYS A 358 4.06 -20.30 -12.01
N TYR A 359 4.75 -21.43 -11.86
CA TYR A 359 5.12 -21.95 -10.54
C TYR A 359 6.06 -20.99 -9.82
N ILE A 360 7.10 -20.49 -10.49
CA ILE A 360 8.05 -19.53 -9.92
C ILE A 360 7.37 -18.23 -9.54
N THR A 361 6.46 -17.73 -10.39
CA THR A 361 5.69 -16.52 -10.10
C THR A 361 4.87 -16.67 -8.80
N LYS A 362 4.34 -17.87 -8.53
CA LYS A 362 3.58 -18.15 -7.30
C LYS A 362 4.46 -18.28 -6.07
N VAL A 363 5.67 -18.84 -6.22
CA VAL A 363 6.62 -19.04 -5.11
C VAL A 363 7.34 -17.74 -4.75
N ALA A 364 7.68 -16.93 -5.75
CA ALA A 364 8.39 -15.67 -5.56
C ALA A 364 7.48 -14.62 -4.89
N PRO A 365 7.94 -13.96 -3.81
CA PRO A 365 7.12 -12.96 -3.10
C PRO A 365 6.78 -11.76 -3.98
N ARG A 366 7.64 -11.41 -4.95
CA ARG A 366 7.43 -10.35 -5.95
C ARG A 366 7.54 -10.93 -7.37
N GLY A 367 6.84 -12.04 -7.62
CA GLY A 367 6.69 -12.62 -8.96
C GLY A 367 5.60 -11.91 -9.77
N VAL A 368 5.94 -11.43 -10.97
CA VAL A 368 4.96 -10.94 -11.96
C VAL A 368 5.05 -11.81 -13.20
N TYR A 369 3.92 -12.27 -13.72
CA TYR A 369 3.83 -13.05 -14.95
C TYR A 369 3.24 -12.20 -16.07
N THR A 370 3.95 -12.15 -17.20
CA THR A 370 3.52 -11.47 -18.43
C THR A 370 3.75 -12.37 -19.65
N THR A 371 3.01 -12.10 -20.72
CA THR A 371 3.25 -12.69 -22.05
C THR A 371 3.77 -11.58 -22.95
N GLY A 372 4.71 -11.92 -23.83
CA GLY A 372 5.30 -11.00 -24.80
C GLY A 372 4.28 -10.33 -25.74
N ARG A 373 3.10 -10.94 -25.95
CA ARG A 373 2.00 -10.33 -26.71
C ARG A 373 0.96 -9.61 -25.87
N GLY A 374 0.73 -10.07 -24.63
CA GLY A 374 -0.30 -9.50 -23.76
C GLY A 374 0.17 -8.28 -22.97
N SER A 375 1.47 -7.99 -22.97
CA SER A 375 2.05 -6.82 -22.33
C SER A 375 2.69 -5.94 -23.38
N SER A 376 1.96 -4.93 -23.85
CA SER A 376 2.56 -3.88 -24.68
C SER A 376 3.58 -3.08 -23.86
N GLY A 377 4.47 -2.35 -24.53
CA GLY A 377 5.52 -1.56 -23.86
C GLY A 377 5.02 -0.62 -22.76
N VAL A 378 3.77 -0.15 -22.84
CA VAL A 378 3.13 0.64 -21.77
C VAL A 378 2.82 -0.22 -20.53
N GLY A 379 2.33 -1.44 -20.73
CA GLY A 379 2.09 -2.41 -19.64
C GLY A 379 3.36 -3.04 -19.09
N LEU A 380 4.44 -3.06 -19.87
CA LEU A 380 5.76 -3.57 -19.46
C LEU A 380 6.56 -2.52 -18.68
N THR A 381 6.56 -1.25 -19.14
CA THR A 381 7.34 -0.14 -18.56
C THR A 381 6.57 0.65 -17.49
N ALA A 382 6.03 1.82 -17.83
CA ALA A 382 5.06 2.54 -17.03
C ALA A 382 4.15 3.38 -17.95
N ALA A 383 2.94 3.63 -17.48
CA ALA A 383 1.95 4.47 -18.15
C ALA A 383 1.84 5.81 -17.43
N ILE A 384 1.53 6.88 -18.17
CA ILE A 384 1.12 8.15 -17.58
C ILE A 384 -0.40 8.23 -17.68
N MET A 385 -1.04 8.43 -16.54
CA MET A 385 -2.49 8.49 -16.39
C MET A 385 -2.88 9.78 -15.70
N ARG A 386 -4.01 10.38 -16.08
CA ARG A 386 -4.54 11.56 -15.38
C ARG A 386 -5.37 11.12 -14.18
N ASP A 387 -5.09 11.68 -13.01
CA ASP A 387 -5.93 11.48 -11.83
C ASP A 387 -7.27 12.22 -12.04
N PRO A 388 -8.43 11.54 -12.01
CA PRO A 388 -9.73 12.19 -12.18
C PRO A 388 -10.08 13.23 -11.11
N VAL A 389 -9.35 13.27 -9.99
CA VAL A 389 -9.61 14.23 -8.89
C VAL A 389 -8.74 15.48 -9.01
N THR A 390 -7.47 15.34 -9.35
CA THR A 390 -6.53 16.48 -9.41
C THR A 390 -6.17 16.95 -10.81
N ASP A 391 -6.56 16.19 -11.84
CA ASP A 391 -6.07 16.38 -13.21
C ASP A 391 -4.54 16.32 -13.34
N GLU A 392 -3.83 15.88 -12.29
CA GLU A 392 -2.39 15.69 -12.32
C GLU A 392 -2.04 14.39 -13.05
N MET A 393 -0.90 14.43 -13.75
CA MET A 393 -0.38 13.30 -14.50
C MET A 393 0.40 12.41 -13.53
N VAL A 394 -0.17 11.26 -13.18
CA VAL A 394 0.42 10.25 -12.29
C VAL A 394 1.06 9.14 -13.12
N LEU A 395 2.21 8.65 -12.67
CA LEU A 395 2.89 7.50 -13.26
C LEU A 395 2.36 6.20 -12.64
N GLU A 396 1.85 5.31 -13.48
CA GLU A 396 1.50 3.94 -13.10
C GLU A 396 2.59 2.98 -13.58
N GLY A 397 3.28 2.32 -12.64
CA GLY A 397 4.28 1.31 -12.97
C GLY A 397 3.67 0.12 -13.71
N GLY A 398 4.33 -0.31 -14.77
CA GLY A 398 4.05 -1.55 -15.48
C GLY A 398 4.69 -2.76 -14.79
N ALA A 399 4.61 -3.91 -15.45
CA ALA A 399 5.00 -5.20 -14.88
C ALA A 399 6.45 -5.24 -14.33
N LEU A 400 7.41 -4.63 -15.03
CA LEU A 400 8.81 -4.60 -14.58
C LEU A 400 9.01 -3.70 -13.37
N VAL A 401 8.35 -2.54 -13.33
CA VAL A 401 8.45 -1.60 -12.19
C VAL A 401 7.81 -2.23 -10.94
N LEU A 402 6.67 -2.90 -11.10
CA LEU A 402 6.00 -3.60 -10.01
C LEU A 402 6.84 -4.76 -9.46
N ALA A 403 7.63 -5.39 -10.33
CA ALA A 403 8.50 -6.51 -10.00
C ALA A 403 9.86 -6.10 -9.40
N ASP A 404 10.12 -4.82 -9.04
CA ASP A 404 11.37 -4.37 -8.40
C ASP A 404 11.78 -5.26 -7.21
N ASN A 405 13.05 -5.63 -7.12
CA ASN A 405 13.64 -6.63 -6.21
C ASN A 405 12.93 -8.00 -6.22
N GLY A 406 12.34 -8.36 -7.36
CA GLY A 406 11.59 -9.59 -7.58
C GLY A 406 11.96 -10.25 -8.90
N ILE A 407 11.05 -11.11 -9.38
CA ILE A 407 11.25 -11.87 -10.61
C ILE A 407 10.14 -11.51 -11.59
N CYS A 408 10.53 -11.05 -12.78
CA CYS A 408 9.61 -10.87 -13.89
C CYS A 408 9.68 -12.09 -14.81
N CYS A 409 8.59 -12.84 -14.88
CA CYS A 409 8.43 -14.00 -15.73
C CYS A 409 7.77 -13.59 -17.05
N ILE A 410 8.47 -13.73 -18.17
CA ILE A 410 7.99 -13.36 -19.50
C ILE A 410 7.87 -14.62 -20.35
N ASP A 411 6.65 -14.97 -20.75
CA ASP A 411 6.39 -16.05 -21.70
C ASP A 411 6.32 -15.51 -23.14
N GLU A 412 6.56 -16.37 -24.13
CA GLU A 412 6.56 -16.02 -25.56
C GLU A 412 7.46 -14.82 -25.90
N PHE A 413 8.66 -14.81 -25.33
CA PHE A 413 9.64 -13.74 -25.51
C PHE A 413 10.01 -13.50 -26.99
N ASP A 414 9.92 -14.53 -27.84
CA ASP A 414 10.15 -14.42 -29.28
C ASP A 414 9.08 -13.61 -30.02
N LYS A 415 7.86 -13.48 -29.45
CA LYS A 415 6.71 -12.78 -30.04
C LYS A 415 6.58 -11.33 -29.62
N MET A 416 7.52 -10.82 -28.84
CA MET A 416 7.56 -9.43 -28.43
C MET A 416 7.89 -8.49 -29.58
N ASP A 417 7.26 -7.31 -29.56
CA ASP A 417 7.53 -6.21 -30.48
C ASP A 417 8.90 -5.57 -30.19
N ASP A 418 9.51 -4.97 -31.22
CA ASP A 418 10.86 -4.40 -31.10
C ASP A 418 10.93 -3.22 -30.10
N GLY A 419 9.84 -2.48 -29.92
CA GLY A 419 9.75 -1.41 -28.91
C GLY A 419 9.80 -1.92 -27.47
N ASP A 420 9.37 -3.15 -27.22
CA ASP A 420 9.39 -3.76 -25.89
C ASP A 420 10.75 -4.39 -25.60
N ARG A 421 11.45 -4.83 -26.67
CA ARG A 421 12.83 -5.31 -26.59
C ARG A 421 13.80 -4.22 -26.13
N THR A 422 13.63 -2.97 -26.59
CA THR A 422 14.49 -1.85 -26.15
C THR A 422 14.32 -1.55 -24.66
N ALA A 423 13.09 -1.62 -24.14
CA ALA A 423 12.83 -1.46 -22.71
C ALA A 423 13.50 -2.56 -21.88
N ILE A 424 13.44 -3.82 -22.33
CA ILE A 424 14.13 -4.93 -21.64
C ILE A 424 15.64 -4.77 -21.70
N HIS A 425 16.18 -4.32 -22.84
CA HIS A 425 17.60 -4.00 -22.94
C HIS A 425 18.05 -2.97 -21.90
N GLU A 426 17.25 -1.92 -21.69
CA GLU A 426 17.51 -0.90 -20.68
C GLU A 426 17.48 -1.48 -19.26
N VAL A 427 16.46 -2.28 -18.95
CA VAL A 427 16.32 -2.91 -17.62
C VAL A 427 17.46 -3.89 -17.32
N MET A 428 17.84 -4.73 -18.29
CA MET A 428 18.92 -5.70 -18.10
C MET A 428 20.28 -5.01 -17.91
N GLU A 429 20.49 -3.83 -18.51
CA GLU A 429 21.75 -3.11 -18.43
C GLU A 429 21.84 -2.20 -17.21
N GLN A 430 20.86 -1.31 -17.05
CA GLN A 430 20.90 -0.22 -16.08
C GLN A 430 20.08 -0.51 -14.83
N GLN A 431 19.22 -1.54 -14.85
CA GLN A 431 18.24 -1.83 -13.80
C GLN A 431 17.31 -0.63 -13.52
N THR A 432 17.10 0.20 -14.54
CA THR A 432 16.25 1.39 -14.51
C THR A 432 15.47 1.47 -15.81
N ILE A 433 14.32 2.13 -15.76
CA ILE A 433 13.47 2.43 -16.91
C ILE A 433 13.33 3.94 -16.98
N SER A 434 13.81 4.55 -18.06
CA SER A 434 13.66 5.97 -18.33
C SER A 434 12.40 6.23 -19.15
N ILE A 435 11.57 7.15 -18.68
CA ILE A 435 10.32 7.52 -19.35
C ILE A 435 10.36 9.01 -19.61
N SER A 436 10.30 9.35 -20.90
CA SER A 436 10.21 10.73 -21.40
C SER A 436 8.92 10.86 -22.22
N LYS A 437 7.79 11.02 -21.53
CA LYS A 437 6.47 11.12 -22.15
C LYS A 437 5.66 12.26 -21.53
N ALA A 438 4.86 12.94 -22.36
CA ALA A 438 3.93 13.99 -21.93
C ALA A 438 4.53 15.08 -21.02
N GLY A 439 5.78 15.48 -21.27
CA GLY A 439 6.48 16.53 -20.52
C GLY A 439 7.12 16.06 -19.20
N ILE A 440 6.97 14.79 -18.83
CA ILE A 440 7.60 14.19 -17.65
C ILE A 440 8.83 13.40 -18.12
N THR A 441 9.99 13.73 -17.56
CA THR A 441 11.24 12.99 -17.73
C THR A 441 11.63 12.41 -16.38
N THR A 442 11.36 11.12 -16.19
CA THR A 442 11.59 10.43 -14.91
C THR A 442 12.20 9.06 -15.16
N SER A 443 13.18 8.70 -14.34
CA SER A 443 13.70 7.33 -14.26
C SER A 443 13.06 6.59 -13.10
N LEU A 444 12.59 5.37 -13.36
CA LEU A 444 12.06 4.44 -12.37
C LEU A 444 13.06 3.31 -12.19
N ASN A 445 13.28 2.88 -10.94
CA ASN A 445 14.15 1.75 -10.67
C ASN A 445 13.40 0.43 -10.96
N ALA A 446 14.07 -0.51 -11.61
CA ALA A 446 13.55 -1.82 -11.98
C ALA A 446 14.65 -2.88 -11.79
N ARG A 447 15.09 -3.09 -10.55
CA ARG A 447 16.06 -4.13 -10.17
C ARG A 447 15.35 -5.47 -10.13
N THR A 448 15.13 -6.02 -11.32
CA THR A 448 14.35 -7.25 -11.49
C THR A 448 15.22 -8.31 -12.11
N SER A 449 15.08 -9.54 -11.61
CA SER A 449 15.61 -10.71 -12.29
C SER A 449 14.62 -11.15 -13.37
N ILE A 450 15.09 -11.33 -14.60
CA ILE A 450 14.24 -11.70 -15.73
C ILE A 450 14.32 -13.21 -15.96
N LEU A 451 13.15 -13.86 -15.96
CA LEU A 451 12.99 -15.22 -16.42
C LEU A 451 12.17 -15.22 -17.71
N ALA A 452 12.83 -15.50 -18.83
CA ALA A 452 12.20 -15.54 -20.13
C ALA A 452 11.95 -16.98 -20.59
N ALA A 453 10.84 -17.22 -21.29
CA ALA A 453 10.69 -18.40 -22.14
C ALA A 453 10.50 -17.98 -23.60
N ALA A 454 11.24 -18.66 -24.48
CA ALA A 454 11.17 -18.45 -25.92
C ALA A 454 10.94 -19.78 -26.63
N ASN A 455 10.24 -19.71 -27.76
CA ASN A 455 10.04 -20.85 -28.64
C ASN A 455 10.86 -20.66 -29.93
N PRO A 456 11.38 -21.75 -30.54
CA PRO A 456 12.06 -21.68 -31.82
C PRO A 456 11.08 -21.22 -32.92
N LEU A 457 11.60 -20.53 -33.93
CA LEU A 457 10.78 -19.87 -34.96
C LEU A 457 9.85 -20.85 -35.71
N TYR A 458 10.33 -22.06 -35.98
CA TYR A 458 9.57 -23.11 -36.68
C TYR A 458 8.84 -24.08 -35.74
N GLY A 459 8.73 -23.76 -34.45
CA GLY A 459 8.10 -24.62 -33.44
C GLY A 459 8.93 -25.83 -33.02
N ARG A 460 9.81 -26.35 -33.88
CA ARG A 460 10.84 -27.33 -33.50
C ARG A 460 12.24 -26.79 -33.73
N TYR A 461 13.16 -27.14 -32.84
CA TYR A 461 14.57 -26.81 -33.00
C TYR A 461 15.23 -27.67 -34.09
N ASN A 462 15.82 -27.02 -35.10
CA ASN A 462 16.57 -27.70 -36.15
C ASN A 462 18.07 -27.72 -35.82
N PRO A 463 18.68 -28.88 -35.50
CA PRO A 463 20.09 -28.96 -35.12
C PRO A 463 21.07 -28.69 -36.28
N ARG A 464 20.57 -28.61 -37.51
CA ARG A 464 21.38 -28.31 -38.72
C ARG A 464 21.62 -26.82 -38.93
N ILE A 465 20.84 -25.96 -38.26
CA ILE A 465 20.89 -24.51 -38.39
C ILE A 465 21.62 -23.94 -37.18
N SER A 466 22.23 -22.77 -37.33
CA SER A 466 22.89 -22.10 -36.21
C SER A 466 21.86 -21.77 -35.09
N PRO A 467 22.27 -21.79 -33.81
CA PRO A 467 21.37 -21.43 -32.71
C PRO A 467 20.77 -20.03 -32.86
N VAL A 468 21.53 -19.07 -33.40
CA VAL A 468 21.08 -17.67 -33.59
C VAL A 468 19.99 -17.58 -34.65
N ASP A 469 20.09 -18.33 -35.75
CA ASP A 469 19.06 -18.28 -36.79
C ASP A 469 17.77 -19.01 -36.36
N ASN A 470 17.91 -20.02 -35.49
CA ASN A 470 16.76 -20.72 -34.90
C ASN A 470 15.98 -19.86 -33.90
N ILE A 471 16.68 -18.95 -33.22
CA ILE A 471 16.18 -18.11 -32.13
C ILE A 471 16.18 -16.68 -32.65
N ASN A 472 15.02 -16.19 -33.14
CA ASN A 472 14.85 -14.85 -33.73
C ASN A 472 15.02 -13.70 -32.72
N LEU A 473 16.18 -13.66 -32.04
CA LEU A 473 16.58 -12.69 -31.05
C LEU A 473 17.95 -12.13 -31.44
N PRO A 474 18.15 -10.81 -31.37
CA PRO A 474 19.44 -10.20 -31.62
C PRO A 474 20.50 -10.73 -30.63
N ALA A 475 21.72 -10.98 -31.13
CA ALA A 475 22.84 -11.44 -30.30
C ALA A 475 23.15 -10.51 -29.11
N ALA A 476 22.82 -9.22 -29.24
CA ALA A 476 22.94 -8.23 -28.17
C ALA A 476 21.99 -8.48 -26.99
N LEU A 477 20.86 -9.16 -27.18
CA LEU A 477 20.01 -9.61 -26.06
C LEU A 477 20.60 -10.86 -25.42
N LEU A 478 21.02 -11.82 -26.25
CA LEU A 478 21.55 -13.10 -25.78
C LEU A 478 22.79 -12.92 -24.89
N SER A 479 23.64 -11.93 -25.18
CA SER A 479 24.81 -11.62 -24.35
C SER A 479 24.46 -11.04 -22.97
N ARG A 480 23.22 -10.59 -22.75
CA ARG A 480 22.77 -10.03 -21.45
C ARG A 480 22.16 -11.07 -20.53
N PHE A 481 21.75 -12.22 -21.07
CA PHE A 481 21.33 -13.37 -20.29
C PHE A 481 22.55 -14.10 -19.75
N ASP A 482 22.53 -14.45 -18.47
CA ASP A 482 23.65 -15.14 -17.83
C ASP A 482 23.59 -16.65 -18.09
N ILE A 483 22.37 -17.20 -18.20
CA ILE A 483 22.14 -18.63 -18.44
C ILE A 483 21.08 -18.83 -19.54
N LEU A 484 21.45 -19.62 -20.55
CA LEU A 484 20.58 -20.04 -21.64
C LEU A 484 20.37 -21.56 -21.56
N PHE A 485 19.13 -21.99 -21.35
CA PHE A 485 18.78 -23.41 -21.37
C PHE A 485 18.07 -23.76 -22.68
N LEU A 486 18.63 -24.71 -23.41
CA LEU A 486 18.01 -25.31 -24.57
C LEU A 486 17.37 -26.66 -24.17
N MET A 487 16.04 -26.70 -24.14
CA MET A 487 15.25 -27.89 -23.86
C MET A 487 14.79 -28.49 -25.19
N LEU A 488 15.43 -29.58 -25.60
CA LEU A 488 15.04 -30.33 -26.79
C LEU A 488 14.20 -31.52 -26.37
N ASP A 489 13.05 -31.67 -27.03
CA ASP A 489 12.22 -32.85 -26.89
C ASP A 489 12.73 -33.93 -27.86
N GLN A 490 13.47 -34.91 -27.34
CA GLN A 490 13.91 -36.07 -28.11
C GLN A 490 13.01 -37.25 -27.77
N PRO A 491 12.31 -37.85 -28.75
CA PRO A 491 11.40 -38.96 -28.49
C PRO A 491 12.19 -40.14 -27.93
N SER A 492 11.89 -40.51 -26.69
CA SER A 492 12.58 -41.59 -25.99
C SER A 492 11.55 -42.49 -25.31
N ARG A 493 11.64 -43.80 -25.56
CA ARG A 493 10.64 -44.78 -25.08
C ARG A 493 10.57 -44.93 -23.56
N GLU A 494 11.57 -44.45 -22.83
CA GLU A 494 11.62 -44.54 -21.36
C GLU A 494 11.11 -43.25 -20.69
N SER A 495 11.08 -42.13 -21.42
CA SER A 495 10.62 -40.83 -20.91
C SER A 495 9.19 -40.49 -21.31
N ASP A 496 8.71 -41.06 -22.41
CA ASP A 496 7.33 -40.94 -22.93
C ASP A 496 6.43 -42.02 -22.28
#